data_AF-A0A1H7RVI7-F1
#
_entry.id   AF-A0A1H7RVI7-F1
#
_cell.length_a   1.000
_cell.length_b   1.000
_cell.length_c   1.000
_cell.angle_alpha   90.00
_cell.angle_beta   90.00
_cell.angle_gamma   90.00
#
_symmetry.space_group_name_H-M   'P 1'
#
loop_
_entity.id
_entity.type
_entity.pdbx_description
1 polymer ?
#
loop_
_entity_poly.entity_id
_entity_poly.type
_entity_poly.pdbx_seq_one_letter_code
_entity_poly.pdbx_strand_id
1 'polypeptide(L)'
;MTSVIELYEQLSSAPDDKTRARLIAEAFEQMEQRYPEVTDLATGAALRETELRLQKEIEQLRGEVKKDIEQLRGDMQKDIEQLRGDMQKDIEQLRGDMQKDIEQLRGEVKKDVAEVRGDIAQSKIETIKWTVAWTGGLLLAQATLILGGLRYLLG
;
A
#
# COMPACT_ATOMS: atom_id res chain seq x y z
N MET A 1 46.54 23.76 58.16
CA MET A 1 45.30 24.25 57.54
C MET A 1 45.21 25.70 57.92
N THR A 2 45.63 26.62 57.06
CA THR A 2 45.54 28.04 57.38
C THR A 2 44.07 28.43 57.27
N SER A 3 43.40 28.59 58.41
CA SER A 3 42.01 29.08 58.42
C SER A 3 41.96 30.47 57.78
N VAL A 4 40.84 30.88 57.17
CA VAL A 4 40.65 32.27 56.66
C VAL A 4 40.95 33.30 57.76
N ILE A 5 40.66 32.93 59.01
CA ILE A 5 40.97 33.73 60.21
C ILE A 5 42.49 33.81 60.45
N GLU A 6 43.20 32.71 60.24
CA GLU A 6 44.65 32.62 60.45
C GLU A 6 45.42 33.38 59.35
N LEU A 7 44.93 33.35 58.11
CA LEU A 7 45.43 34.19 57.01
C LEU A 7 45.17 35.68 57.29
N TYR A 8 43.98 36.03 57.81
CA TYR A 8 43.66 37.40 58.20
C TYR A 8 44.62 37.92 59.29
N GLU A 9 44.88 37.13 60.33
CA GLU A 9 45.84 37.48 61.38
C GLU A 9 47.28 37.61 60.87
N GLN A 10 47.70 36.74 59.94
CA GLN A 10 49.02 36.82 59.32
C GLN A 10 49.17 38.06 58.42
N LEU A 11 48.10 38.46 57.73
CA LEU A 11 48.10 39.66 56.89
C LEU A 11 48.01 40.96 57.72
N SER A 12 47.30 40.94 58.84
CA SER A 12 47.16 42.10 59.74
C SER A 12 48.43 42.38 60.54
N SER A 13 49.20 41.33 60.85
CA SER A 13 50.46 41.40 61.60
C SER A 13 51.72 41.52 60.72
N ALA A 14 51.58 41.48 59.40
CA ALA A 14 52.70 41.58 58.48
C ALA A 14 53.37 42.97 58.51
N PRO A 15 54.72 43.03 58.57
CA PRO A 15 55.47 44.28 58.77
C PRO A 15 55.51 45.20 57.55
N ASP A 16 55.28 44.68 56.34
CA ASP A 16 55.40 45.43 55.09
C ASP A 16 54.54 44.83 53.97
N ASP A 17 54.30 45.62 52.91
CA ASP A 17 53.47 45.23 51.77
C ASP A 17 54.00 44.03 50.99
N LYS A 18 55.32 43.85 50.94
CA LYS A 18 55.91 42.72 50.23
C LYS A 18 55.64 41.42 50.98
N THR A 19 55.70 41.45 52.31
CA THR A 19 55.34 40.30 53.15
C THR A 19 53.85 39.98 53.03
N ARG A 20 52.97 40.99 53.02
CA ARG A 20 51.54 40.81 52.76
C ARG A 20 51.26 40.18 51.40
N ALA A 21 51.88 40.71 50.34
CA ALA A 21 51.72 40.19 48.97
C ALA A 21 52.18 38.72 48.86
N ARG A 22 53.27 38.36 49.57
CA ARG A 22 53.78 36.99 49.60
C ARG A 22 52.81 36.03 50.29
N LEU A 23 52.26 36.41 51.43
CA LEU A 23 51.25 35.61 52.15
C LEU A 23 49.98 35.41 51.31
N ILE A 24 49.54 36.44 50.56
CA ILE A 24 48.42 36.31 49.63
C ILE A 24 48.74 35.33 48.51
N ALA A 25 49.91 35.45 47.88
CA ALA A 25 50.33 34.55 46.81
C ALA A 25 50.40 33.09 47.28
N GLU A 26 50.97 32.85 48.47
CA GLU A 26 51.11 31.51 49.06
C GLU A 26 49.75 30.91 49.45
N ALA A 27 48.80 31.75 49.90
CA ALA A 27 47.43 31.32 50.16
C ALA A 27 46.67 30.94 48.87
N PHE A 28 46.85 31.69 47.79
CA PHE A 28 46.27 31.38 46.49
C PHE A 28 46.87 30.09 45.89
N GLU A 29 48.19 29.92 45.98
CA GLU A 29 48.87 28.71 45.50
C GLU A 29 48.43 27.46 46.29
N GLN A 30 48.27 27.58 47.62
CA GLN A 30 47.69 26.50 48.43
C GLN A 30 46.23 26.21 48.08
N MET A 31 45.43 27.21 47.75
CA MET A 31 44.04 27.02 47.31
C MET A 31 43.96 26.28 45.97
N GLU A 32 44.83 26.63 45.03
CA GLU A 32 44.93 26.01 43.70
C GLU A 32 45.39 24.54 43.80
N GLN A 33 46.37 24.23 44.64
CA GLN A 33 46.79 22.84 44.92
C GLN A 33 45.71 22.02 45.65
N ARG A 34 44.88 22.67 46.47
CA ARG A 34 43.82 22.02 47.25
C ARG A 34 42.61 21.65 46.39
N TYR A 35 42.33 22.43 45.35
CA TYR A 35 41.19 22.25 44.47
C TYR A 35 41.59 22.35 42.98
N PRO A 36 42.39 21.40 42.47
CA PRO A 36 42.78 21.35 41.06
C PRO A 36 41.58 21.17 40.12
N GLU A 37 40.41 20.78 40.64
CA GLU A 37 39.15 20.63 39.90
C GLU A 37 38.43 21.95 39.65
N VAL A 38 38.75 23.03 40.40
CA VAL A 38 38.09 24.35 40.23
C VAL A 38 38.46 25.00 38.91
N THR A 39 39.64 24.68 38.37
CA THR A 39 40.09 25.07 37.02
C THR A 39 39.36 24.30 35.91
N ASP A 40 38.81 23.12 36.20
CA ASP A 40 38.08 22.28 35.25
C ASP A 40 36.54 22.41 35.39
N LEU A 41 36.08 23.32 36.26
CA LEU A 41 34.66 23.62 36.39
C LEU A 41 34.14 24.28 35.11
N ALA A 42 33.06 23.73 34.56
CA ALA A 42 32.33 24.34 33.47
C ALA A 42 31.92 25.77 33.87
N THR A 43 32.60 26.77 33.28
CA THR A 43 32.26 28.17 33.50
C THR A 43 30.87 28.44 32.92
N GLY A 44 30.17 29.46 33.44
CA GLY A 44 28.90 29.89 32.87
C GLY A 44 28.97 30.20 31.37
N ALA A 45 30.15 30.61 30.87
CA ALA A 45 30.42 30.80 29.45
C ALA A 45 30.41 29.47 28.67
N ALA A 46 31.09 28.43 29.15
CA ALA A 46 31.12 27.11 28.51
C ALA A 46 29.75 26.43 28.49
N LEU A 47 28.96 26.59 29.56
CA LEU A 47 27.58 26.13 29.61
C LEU A 47 26.69 26.85 28.59
N ARG A 48 26.83 28.17 28.48
CA ARG A 48 26.07 28.98 27.50
C ARG A 48 26.44 28.65 26.06
N GLU A 49 27.71 28.39 25.77
CA GLU A 49 28.15 27.92 24.46
C GLU A 49 27.52 26.56 24.13
N THR A 50 27.53 25.63 25.08
CA THR A 50 26.91 24.31 24.92
C THR A 50 25.40 24.42 24.71
N GLU A 51 24.72 25.29 25.47
CA GLU A 51 23.29 25.56 25.30
C GLU A 51 22.97 26.09 23.91
N LEU A 52 23.73 27.09 23.44
CA LEU A 52 23.55 27.66 22.10
C LEU A 52 23.79 26.61 20.99
N ARG A 53 24.81 25.77 21.17
CA ARG A 53 25.08 24.66 20.24
C ARG A 53 23.92 23.67 20.21
N LEU A 54 23.43 23.25 21.36
CA LEU A 54 22.29 22.33 21.47
C LEU A 54 21.01 22.94 20.88
N GLN A 55 20.73 24.23 21.12
CA GLN A 55 19.59 24.92 20.51
C GLN A 55 19.69 24.92 18.97
N LYS A 56 20.89 25.14 18.43
CA LYS A 56 21.14 25.08 16.99
C LYS A 56 20.93 23.66 16.44
N GLU A 57 21.47 22.65 17.10
CA GLU A 57 21.30 21.24 16.71
C GLU A 57 19.81 20.83 16.75
N ILE A 58 19.07 21.24 17.78
CA ILE A 58 17.63 20.99 17.89
C ILE A 58 16.87 21.64 16.73
N GLU A 59 17.19 22.89 16.37
CA GLU A 59 16.51 23.58 15.28
C GLU A 59 16.83 22.98 13.91
N GLN A 60 18.07 22.52 13.71
CA GLN A 60 18.45 21.77 12.52
C GLN A 60 17.66 20.46 12.40
N LEU A 61 17.62 19.66 13.47
CA LEU A 61 16.85 18.41 13.50
C LEU A 61 15.35 18.63 13.27
N ARG A 62 14.78 19.71 13.83
CA ARG A 62 13.39 20.08 13.54
C ARG A 62 13.16 20.39 12.07
N GLY A 63 14.10 21.11 11.44
CA GLY A 63 14.07 21.39 10.01
C GLY A 63 14.13 20.13 9.15
N GLU A 64 15.04 19.21 9.48
CA GLU A 64 15.19 17.92 8.80
C GLU A 64 13.93 17.07 8.94
N VAL A 65 13.41 16.89 10.16
CA VAL A 65 12.17 16.13 10.40
C VAL A 65 10.99 16.74 9.64
N LYS A 66 10.87 18.07 9.60
CA LYS A 66 9.81 18.73 8.83
C LYS A 66 9.92 18.42 7.34
N LYS A 67 11.13 18.48 6.78
CA LYS A 67 11.40 18.16 5.37
C LYS A 67 11.07 16.69 5.06
N ASP A 68 11.45 15.77 5.95
CA ASP A 68 11.17 14.34 5.78
C ASP A 68 9.66 14.06 5.81
N ILE A 69 8.92 14.73 6.70
CA ILE A 69 7.45 14.65 6.75
C ILE A 69 6.83 15.18 5.45
N GLU A 70 7.30 16.31 4.94
CA GLU A 70 6.81 16.90 3.69
C GLU A 70 7.10 15.98 2.49
N GLN A 71 8.29 15.39 2.45
CA GLN A 71 8.67 14.41 1.42
C GLN A 71 7.78 13.16 1.49
N LEU A 72 7.65 12.55 2.67
CA LEU A 72 6.82 11.36 2.86
C LEU A 72 5.37 11.63 2.47
N ARG A 73 4.83 12.80 2.80
CA ARG A 73 3.48 13.19 2.41
C ARG A 73 3.35 13.32 0.89
N GLY A 74 4.35 13.89 0.22
CA GLY A 74 4.38 13.99 -1.24
C GLY A 74 4.46 12.63 -1.93
N ASP A 75 5.28 11.73 -1.40
CA ASP A 75 5.42 10.37 -1.93
C ASP A 75 4.13 9.57 -1.73
N MET A 76 3.51 9.64 -0.54
CA MET A 76 2.18 9.02 -0.31
C MET A 76 1.09 9.57 -1.25
N GLN A 77 1.10 10.87 -1.57
CA GLN A 77 0.14 11.44 -2.52
C GLN A 77 0.33 10.86 -3.92
N LYS A 78 1.58 10.73 -4.39
CA LYS A 78 1.87 10.11 -5.69
C LYS A 78 1.44 8.64 -5.73
N ASP A 79 1.71 7.89 -4.67
CA ASP A 79 1.31 6.48 -4.58
C ASP A 79 -0.21 6.33 -4.65
N ILE A 80 -0.95 7.20 -3.96
CA ILE A 80 -2.43 7.22 -4.01
C ILE A 80 -2.93 7.55 -5.43
N GLU A 81 -2.34 8.55 -6.09
CA GLU A 81 -2.71 8.93 -7.46
C GLU A 81 -2.42 7.79 -8.46
N GLN A 82 -1.27 7.14 -8.34
CA GLN A 82 -0.90 6.00 -9.15
C GLN A 82 -1.87 4.83 -8.94
N LEU A 83 -2.14 4.46 -7.69
CA LEU A 83 -3.07 3.37 -7.36
C LEU A 83 -4.48 3.66 -7.91
N ARG A 84 -4.93 4.91 -7.83
CA ARG A 84 -6.23 5.31 -8.38
C ARG A 84 -6.25 5.19 -9.91
N GLY A 85 -5.16 5.57 -10.58
CA GLY A 85 -5.03 5.43 -12.03
C GLY A 85 -5.02 3.97 -12.46
N ASP A 86 -4.31 3.11 -11.74
CA ASP A 86 -4.23 1.68 -12.04
C ASP A 86 -5.59 0.98 -11.81
N MET A 87 -6.27 1.27 -10.70
CA MET A 87 -7.63 0.77 -10.47
C MET A 87 -8.62 1.20 -11.56
N GLN A 88 -8.50 2.43 -12.09
CA GLN A 88 -9.38 2.88 -13.17
C GLN A 88 -9.15 2.07 -14.45
N LYS A 89 -7.89 1.80 -14.81
CA LYS A 89 -7.55 0.95 -15.96
C LYS A 89 -8.08 -0.46 -15.78
N ASP A 90 -7.92 -1.05 -14.60
CA ASP A 90 -8.42 -2.39 -14.29
C ASP A 90 -9.94 -2.48 -14.44
N ILE A 91 -10.67 -1.47 -13.97
CA ILE A 91 -12.13 -1.39 -14.11
C ILE A 91 -12.52 -1.27 -15.60
N GLU A 92 -11.83 -0.44 -16.37
CA GLU A 92 -12.08 -0.28 -17.81
C GLU A 92 -11.81 -1.58 -18.58
N GLN A 93 -10.71 -2.27 -18.25
CA GLN A 93 -10.38 -3.57 -18.83
C GLN A 93 -11.44 -4.62 -18.49
N LEU A 94 -11.80 -4.76 -17.21
CA LEU A 94 -12.81 -5.73 -16.78
C LEU A 94 -14.16 -5.47 -17.46
N ARG A 95 -14.54 -4.20 -17.63
CA ARG A 95 -15.76 -3.84 -18.36
C ARG A 95 -15.69 -4.24 -19.83
N GLY A 96 -14.55 -4.04 -20.48
CA GLY A 96 -14.33 -4.45 -21.87
C GLY A 96 -14.37 -5.97 -22.04
N ASP A 97 -13.77 -6.71 -21.11
CA ASP A 97 -13.77 -8.17 -21.14
C ASP A 97 -15.18 -8.74 -20.92
N MET A 98 -15.93 -8.21 -19.94
CA MET A 98 -17.33 -8.59 -19.75
C MET A 98 -18.21 -8.29 -20.98
N GLN A 99 -17.95 -7.20 -21.69
CA GLN A 99 -18.70 -6.89 -22.92
C GLN A 99 -18.43 -7.93 -24.02
N LYS A 100 -17.18 -8.34 -24.21
CA LYS A 100 -16.81 -9.40 -25.16
C LYS A 100 -17.46 -10.73 -24.78
N ASP A 101 -17.40 -11.10 -23.51
CA ASP A 101 -18.01 -12.35 -23.01
C ASP A 101 -19.53 -12.36 -23.26
N ILE A 102 -20.22 -11.24 -23.01
CA ILE A 102 -21.66 -11.10 -23.30
C ILE A 102 -21.93 -11.22 -24.80
N GLU A 103 -21.11 -10.61 -25.66
CA GLU A 103 -21.26 -10.70 -27.11
C GLU A 103 -21.03 -12.13 -27.62
N GLN A 104 -20.01 -12.81 -27.11
CA GLN A 104 -19.72 -14.20 -27.42
C GLN A 104 -20.88 -15.11 -27.01
N LEU A 105 -21.35 -15.01 -25.77
CA LEU A 105 -22.49 -15.81 -25.27
C LEU A 105 -23.76 -15.55 -26.08
N ARG A 106 -24.02 -14.31 -26.48
CA ARG A 106 -25.14 -14.00 -27.39
C ARG A 106 -24.98 -14.65 -28.76
N GLY A 107 -23.75 -14.71 -29.28
CA GLY A 107 -23.43 -15.41 -30.52
C GLY A 107 -23.67 -16.91 -30.43
N GLU A 108 -23.16 -17.54 -29.37
CA GLU A 108 -23.36 -18.96 -29.07
C GLU A 108 -24.84 -19.31 -28.94
N VAL A 109 -25.60 -18.56 -28.12
CA VAL A 109 -27.05 -18.78 -27.97
C VAL A 109 -27.79 -18.64 -29.30
N LYS A 110 -27.45 -17.66 -30.15
CA LYS A 110 -28.07 -17.52 -31.48
C LYS A 110 -27.79 -18.73 -32.37
N LYS A 111 -26.58 -19.26 -32.32
CA LYS A 111 -26.19 -20.45 -33.07
C LYS A 111 -26.96 -21.67 -32.59
N ASP A 112 -27.01 -21.90 -31.28
CA ASP A 112 -27.74 -23.02 -30.68
C ASP A 112 -29.24 -22.96 -31.01
N VAL A 113 -29.84 -21.76 -30.96
CA VAL A 113 -31.24 -21.57 -31.37
C VAL A 113 -31.45 -21.90 -32.86
N ALA A 114 -30.51 -21.53 -33.73
CA ALA A 114 -30.60 -21.85 -35.15
C ALA A 114 -30.45 -23.35 -35.42
N GLU A 115 -29.54 -24.01 -34.71
CA GLU A 115 -29.32 -25.46 -34.77
C GLU A 115 -30.57 -26.23 -34.33
N VAL A 116 -31.13 -25.91 -33.15
CA VAL A 116 -32.36 -26.53 -32.64
C VAL A 116 -33.54 -26.32 -33.61
N ARG A 117 -33.66 -25.13 -34.21
CA ARG A 117 -34.70 -24.89 -35.24
C ARG A 117 -34.49 -25.75 -36.48
N GLY A 118 -33.24 -25.96 -36.90
CA GLY A 118 -32.86 -26.85 -37.98
C GLY A 118 -33.25 -28.30 -37.68
N ASP A 119 -32.88 -28.80 -36.50
CA ASP A 119 -33.19 -30.16 -36.06
C ASP A 119 -34.70 -30.42 -35.99
N ILE A 120 -35.47 -29.45 -35.47
CA ILE A 120 -36.94 -29.52 -35.46
C ILE A 120 -37.49 -29.59 -36.88
N ALA A 121 -36.95 -28.81 -37.82
CA ALA A 121 -37.41 -28.84 -39.22
C ALA A 121 -37.10 -30.19 -39.87
N GLN A 122 -35.91 -30.75 -39.65
CA GLN A 122 -35.53 -32.08 -40.15
C GLN A 122 -36.41 -33.18 -39.56
N SER A 123 -36.61 -33.19 -38.25
CA SER A 123 -37.48 -34.16 -37.57
C SER A 123 -38.92 -34.12 -38.09
N LYS A 124 -39.46 -32.92 -38.37
CA LYS A 124 -40.78 -32.76 -39.02
C LYS A 124 -40.82 -33.38 -40.41
N ILE A 125 -39.78 -33.16 -41.23
CA ILE A 125 -39.67 -33.74 -42.58
C ILE A 125 -39.59 -35.27 -42.50
N GLU A 126 -38.77 -35.81 -41.61
CA GLU A 126 -38.63 -37.25 -41.40
C GLU A 126 -39.96 -37.88 -40.96
N THR A 127 -40.65 -37.25 -40.02
CA THR A 127 -41.98 -37.69 -39.56
C THR A 127 -43.00 -37.71 -40.69
N ILE A 128 -43.03 -36.67 -41.53
CA ILE A 128 -43.90 -36.62 -42.72
C ILE A 128 -43.54 -37.74 -43.71
N LYS A 129 -42.26 -37.91 -44.03
CA LYS A 129 -41.80 -38.97 -44.96
C LYS A 129 -42.22 -40.35 -44.48
N TRP A 130 -42.01 -40.67 -43.20
CA TRP A 130 -42.42 -41.94 -42.60
C TRP A 130 -43.94 -42.13 -42.63
N THR A 131 -44.69 -41.07 -42.32
CA THR A 131 -46.16 -41.08 -42.35
C THR A 131 -46.72 -41.20 -43.78
N VAL A 132 -46.05 -40.69 -44.79
CA VAL A 132 -46.46 -40.91 -46.19
C VAL A 132 -46.12 -42.34 -46.61
N ALA A 133 -44.94 -42.85 -46.24
CA ALA A 133 -44.50 -44.20 -46.60
C ALA A 133 -45.44 -45.28 -46.03
N TRP A 134 -45.76 -45.25 -44.73
CA TRP A 134 -46.62 -46.28 -44.13
C TRP A 134 -48.08 -46.19 -44.62
N THR A 135 -48.63 -44.99 -44.88
CA THR A 135 -50.01 -44.79 -45.31
C THR A 135 -50.18 -45.21 -46.76
N GLY A 136 -49.21 -44.87 -47.62
CA GLY A 136 -49.16 -45.37 -48.99
C GLY A 136 -49.11 -46.90 -49.04
N GLY A 137 -48.28 -47.53 -48.20
CA GLY A 137 -48.24 -48.99 -48.06
C GLY A 137 -49.57 -49.59 -47.61
N LEU A 138 -50.21 -48.99 -46.60
CA LEU A 138 -51.51 -49.43 -46.10
C LEU A 138 -52.61 -49.32 -47.17
N LEU A 139 -52.66 -48.21 -47.91
CA LEU A 139 -53.64 -48.00 -48.99
C LEU A 139 -53.47 -49.03 -50.11
N LEU A 140 -52.23 -49.34 -50.50
CA LEU A 140 -51.95 -50.39 -51.48
C LEU A 140 -52.41 -51.77 -50.98
N ALA A 141 -52.13 -52.11 -49.72
CA ALA A 141 -52.60 -53.36 -49.13
C ALA A 141 -54.14 -53.46 -49.15
N GLN A 142 -54.85 -52.39 -48.75
CA GLN A 142 -56.31 -52.35 -48.83
C GLN A 142 -56.84 -52.49 -50.26
N ALA A 143 -56.24 -51.81 -51.23
CA ALA A 143 -56.62 -51.93 -52.64
C ALA A 143 -56.44 -53.36 -53.18
N THR A 144 -55.34 -54.04 -52.82
CA THR A 144 -55.13 -55.45 -53.20
C THR A 144 -56.15 -56.39 -52.57
N LEU A 145 -56.53 -56.17 -51.31
CA LEU A 145 -57.59 -56.95 -50.63
C LEU A 145 -58.95 -56.76 -51.30
N ILE A 146 -59.33 -55.52 -51.64
CA ILE A 146 -60.60 -55.22 -52.31
C ILE A 146 -60.66 -55.90 -53.69
N LEU A 147 -59.60 -55.76 -54.51
CA LEU A 147 -59.52 -56.38 -55.84
C LEU A 147 -59.56 -57.91 -55.77
N GLY A 148 -58.85 -58.51 -54.80
CA GLY A 148 -58.87 -59.96 -54.56
C GLY A 148 -60.26 -60.46 -54.16
N GLY A 149 -60.94 -59.76 -53.24
CA GLY A 149 -62.30 -60.08 -52.83
C GLY A 149 -63.33 -59.98 -53.96
N LEU A 150 -63.25 -58.93 -54.77
CA LEU A 150 -64.11 -58.78 -55.96
C LEU A 150 -63.91 -59.92 -56.96
N ARG A 151 -62.65 -60.33 -57.19
CA ARG A 151 -62.34 -61.47 -58.07
C ARG A 151 -62.90 -62.79 -57.55
N TYR A 152 -62.90 -63.00 -56.23
CA TYR A 152 -63.45 -64.21 -55.60
C TYR A 152 -64.99 -64.27 -55.68
N LEU A 153 -65.66 -63.12 -55.68
CA LEU A 153 -67.13 -63.05 -55.74
C LEU A 153 -67.70 -63.12 -57.18
N LEU A 154 -66.91 -62.74 -58.18
CA LEU A 154 -67.35 -62.63 -59.59
C LEU A 154 -66.86 -63.77 -60.50
N GLY A 155 -65.97 -64.64 -60.03
CA GLY A 155 -65.48 -65.81 -60.77
C GLY A 155 -65.86 -67.11 -60.08
#